data_AF-A0A3L7ASG8-F1
#
_entry.id   AF-A0A3L7ASG8-F1
#
_cell.length_a   1.000
_cell.length_b   1.000
_cell.length_c   1.000
_cell.angle_alpha   90.00
_cell.angle_beta   90.00
_cell.angle_gamma   90.00
#
_symmetry.space_group_name_H-M   'P 1'
#
loop_
_entity.id
_entity.type
_entity.pdbx_description
1 polymer ?
#
loop_
_entity_poly.entity_id
_entity_poly.type
_entity_poly.pdbx_seq_one_letter_code
_entity_poly.pdbx_strand_id
1 'polypeptide(L)' 'MTPLLCILLLINAAYNVIVWPRFWTRVKNDPRARDAEGKATAFLRVHAILIAIALVIAAASAVAGVLGFFL' A
#
# COMPACT_ATOMS: atom_id res chain seq x y z
N MET A 1 -3.61 -21.92 10.85
CA MET A 1 -4.32 -20.61 10.85
C MET A 1 -5.80 -20.86 10.53
N THR A 2 -6.78 -20.04 10.94
CA THR A 2 -8.19 -20.33 10.54
C THR A 2 -8.41 -19.92 9.06
N PRO A 3 -9.25 -20.65 8.28
CA PRO A 3 -9.53 -20.28 6.89
C PRO A 3 -10.04 -18.85 6.73
N LEU A 4 -10.85 -18.39 7.69
CA LEU A 4 -11.33 -17.01 7.75
C LEU A 4 -10.16 -16.01 7.81
N LEU A 5 -9.16 -16.24 8.66
CA LEU A 5 -8.01 -15.34 8.78
C LEU A 5 -7.16 -15.33 7.50
N CYS A 6 -6.95 -16.49 6.87
CA CYS A 6 -6.26 -16.57 5.58
C CYS A 6 -6.97 -15.71 4.52
N ILE A 7 -8.29 -15.85 4.40
CA ILE A 7 -9.11 -15.07 3.46
C ILE A 7 -9.01 -13.57 3.76
N LEU A 8 -9.10 -13.16 5.03
CA LEU A 8 -9.01 -11.75 5.41
C LEU A 8 -7.65 -11.14 5.05
N LEU A 9 -6.55 -11.87 5.24
CA LEU A 9 -5.20 -11.42 4.84
C LEU A 9 -5.08 -11.24 3.32
N LEU A 10 -5.66 -12.15 2.54
CA LEU A 10 -5.68 -12.06 1.08
C LEU A 10 -6.55 -10.90 0.59
N ILE A 11 -7.72 -10.68 1.19
CA ILE A 11 -8.58 -9.53 0.90
C ILE A 11 -7.84 -8.22 1.23
N ASN A 12 -7.16 -8.15 2.38
CA ASN A 12 -6.33 -7.00 2.74
C ASN A 12 -5.25 -6.75 1.69
N ALA A 13 -4.53 -7.79 1.25
CA ALA A 13 -3.51 -7.65 0.22
C ALA A 13 -4.11 -7.12 -1.10
N ALA A 14 -5.22 -7.68 -1.55
CA ALA A 14 -5.91 -7.25 -2.76
C ALA A 14 -6.36 -5.78 -2.67
N TYR A 15 -6.96 -5.37 -1.55
CA TYR A 15 -7.37 -3.99 -1.30
C TYR A 15 -6.21 -3.01 -1.48
N ASN A 16 -5.07 -3.28 -0.83
CA ASN A 16 -3.90 -2.40 -0.87
C ASN A 16 -3.33 -2.26 -2.30
N VAL A 17 -3.23 -3.37 -3.05
CA VAL A 17 -2.71 -3.37 -4.42
C VAL A 17 -3.64 -2.63 -5.38
N ILE A 18 -4.96 -2.66 -5.15
CA ILE A 18 -5.95 -1.99 -6.01
C ILE A 18 -6.02 -0.48 -5.70
N VAL A 19 -6.04 -0.11 -4.43
CA VAL A 19 -6.35 1.27 -4.00
C VAL A 19 -5.14 2.18 -4.08
N TRP A 20 -3.98 1.73 -3.61
CA TRP A 20 -2.82 2.62 -3.45
C TRP A 20 -2.25 3.16 -4.76
N PRO A 21 -2.17 2.42 -5.88
CA PRO A 21 -1.68 2.99 -7.15
C PRO A 21 -2.55 4.14 -7.67
N ARG A 22 -3.88 4.01 -7.52
CA ARG A 22 -4.83 5.08 -7.89
C ARG A 22 -4.70 6.28 -6.97
N PHE A 23 -4.56 6.03 -5.66
CA PHE A 23 -4.36 7.10 -4.68
C PHE A 23 -3.03 7.83 -4.90
N TRP A 24 -1.94 7.12 -5.18
CA TRP A 24 -0.64 7.70 -5.51
C TRP A 24 -0.70 8.66 -6.70
N THR A 25 -1.49 8.31 -7.72
CA THR A 25 -1.72 9.19 -8.87
C THR A 25 -2.35 10.53 -8.47
N ARG A 26 -3.23 10.54 -7.46
CA ARG A 26 -3.78 11.80 -6.93
C ARG A 26 -2.76 12.56 -6.10
N VAL A 27 -2.04 11.88 -5.21
CA VAL A 27 -1.00 12.49 -4.37
C VAL A 27 0.07 13.19 -5.21
N LYS A 28 0.61 12.51 -6.23
CA LYS A 28 1.70 13.07 -7.06
C LYS A 28 1.28 14.29 -7.88
N ASN A 29 -0.02 14.43 -8.16
CA ASN A 29 -0.59 15.52 -8.95
C ASN A 29 -1.18 16.63 -8.06
N ASP A 30 -1.16 16.48 -6.73
CA ASP A 30 -1.62 17.50 -5.80
C ASP A 30 -0.69 18.72 -5.87
N PRO A 31 -1.20 19.97 -5.88
CA PRO A 31 -0.38 21.17 -5.90
C PRO A 31 0.66 21.25 -4.76
N ARG A 32 0.42 20.57 -3.63
CA ARG A 32 1.35 20.52 -2.50
C ARG A 32 2.50 19.54 -2.71
N ALA A 33 2.46 18.68 -3.72
CA ALA A 33 3.43 17.60 -3.91
C ALA A 33 4.83 18.11 -4.28
N ARG A 34 4.90 19.25 -4.96
CA ARG A 34 6.15 19.87 -5.39
C ARG A 34 6.18 21.36 -5.05
N ASP A 35 7.36 21.86 -4.72
CA ASP A 35 7.58 23.30 -4.51
C ASP A 35 7.74 24.06 -5.85
N ALA A 36 8.00 25.37 -5.77
CA ALA A 36 8.13 26.24 -6.94
C ALA A 36 9.27 25.82 -7.87
N GLU A 37 10.33 25.21 -7.32
CA GLU A 37 11.47 24.66 -8.05
C GLU A 37 11.24 23.22 -8.52
N GLY A 38 10.05 22.65 -8.28
CA GLY A 38 9.66 21.31 -8.68
C GLY A 38 10.19 20.18 -7.79
N LYS A 39 10.79 20.47 -6.63
CA LYS A 39 11.33 19.46 -5.71
C LYS A 39 10.20 18.84 -4.87
N ALA A 40 10.40 17.59 -4.48
CA ALA A 40 9.45 16.86 -3.65
C ALA A 40 9.36 17.45 -2.23
N THR A 41 8.16 17.87 -1.85
CA THR A 41 7.86 18.39 -0.51
C THR A 41 7.71 17.27 0.52
N ALA A 42 7.57 17.63 1.80
CA ALA A 42 7.24 16.68 2.86
C ALA A 42 5.91 15.96 2.60
N PHE A 43 4.92 16.63 2.01
CA PHE A 43 3.63 16.03 1.65
C PHE A 43 3.83 14.82 0.73
N LEU A 44 4.59 14.97 -0.35
CA LEU A 44 4.84 13.88 -1.30
C LEU A 44 5.66 12.75 -0.65
N ARG A 45 6.69 13.09 0.13
CA ARG A 45 7.58 12.10 0.78
C ARG A 45 6.84 11.25 1.80
N VAL A 46 6.05 11.87 2.68
CA VAL A 46 5.29 11.14 3.72
C VAL A 46 4.31 10.17 3.06
N HIS A 47 3.54 10.62 2.07
CA HIS A 47 2.61 9.72 1.38
C HIS A 47 3.31 8.59 0.61
N ALA A 48 4.47 8.87 0.00
CA ALA A 48 5.26 7.84 -0.64
C ALA A 48 5.69 6.75 0.36
N ILE A 49 6.18 7.16 1.54
CA ILE A 49 6.59 6.25 2.62
C ILE A 49 5.40 5.44 3.13
N LEU A 50 4.28 6.11 3.42
CA LEU A 50 3.06 5.45 3.92
C LEU A 50 2.55 4.39 2.93
N ILE A 51 2.48 4.72 1.64
CA ILE A 51 2.07 3.80 0.58
C ILE A 51 3.06 2.64 0.44
N ALA A 52 4.36 2.93 0.45
CA ALA A 52 5.40 1.89 0.35
C ALA A 52 5.28 0.89 1.50
N ILE A 53 5.16 1.37 2.74
CA ILE A 53 4.97 0.50 3.92
C ILE A 53 3.67 -0.30 3.79
N ALA A 54 2.57 0.32 3.37
CA ALA A 54 1.31 -0.39 3.19
C ALA A 54 1.41 -1.51 2.15
N LEU A 55 2.14 -1.30 1.05
CA LEU A 55 2.37 -2.32 0.02
C LEU A 55 3.32 -3.44 0.51
N VAL A 56 4.32 -3.13 1.33
CA VAL A 56 5.16 -4.16 1.99
C VAL A 56 4.32 -5.03 2.92
N ILE A 57 3.46 -4.41 3.74
CA ILE A 57 2.54 -5.14 4.63
C ILE A 57 1.55 -5.98 3.82
N ALA A 58 1.06 -5.47 2.68
CA ALA A 58 0.20 -6.21 1.78
C ALA A 58 0.90 -7.45 1.19
N ALA A 59 2.17 -7.32 0.79
CA ALA A 59 2.97 -8.44 0.30
C ALA A 59 3.18 -9.50 1.40
N ALA A 60 3.52 -9.07 2.62
CA ALA A 60 3.63 -9.97 3.78
C ALA A 60 2.29 -10.67 4.09
N SER A 61 1.17 -9.93 4.01
CA SER A 61 -0.18 -10.47 4.21
C SER A 61 -0.52 -11.53 3.14
N ALA A 62 -0.16 -11.28 1.89
CA ALA A 62 -0.38 -12.23 0.80
C ALA A 62 0.40 -13.54 1.04
N VAL A 63 1.69 -13.43 1.37
CA VAL A 63 2.54 -14.59 1.68
C VAL A 63 1.98 -15.37 2.87
N ALA A 64 1.66 -14.70 3.98
CA ALA A 64 1.11 -15.35 5.17
C ALA A 64 -0.26 -16.00 4.91
N GLY A 65 -1.14 -15.32 4.15
CA GLY A 65 -2.45 -15.84 3.78
C GLY A 65 -2.38 -17.09 2.93
N VAL A 66 -1.46 -17.14 1.95
CA VAL A 66 -1.21 -18.34 1.12
C VAL A 66 -0.61 -19.47 1.96
N LEU A 67 0.48 -19.21 2.69
CA LEU A 67 1.17 -20.23 3.47
C LEU A 67 0.26 -20.85 4.55
N GLY A 68 -0.60 -20.06 5.19
CA GLY A 68 -1.50 -20.55 6.24
C GLY A 68 -2.61 -21.50 5.76
N PHE A 69 -2.77 -21.73 4.45
CA PHE A 69 -3.58 -22.82 3.92
C PHE A 69 -2.83 -24.16 3.83
N PHE A 70 -1.50 -24.13 3.84
CA PHE A 70 -0.63 -25.30 3.64
C PHE A 70 0.16 -25.71 4.89
N LEU A 71 0.32 -24.79 5.85
CA LEU A 71 0.96 -24.99 7.16
C LEU A 71 -0.09 -25.22 8.26
#